data_AF-A0A535C0B9-F1
#
_entry.id   AF-A0A535C0B9-F1
#
_cell.length_a   1.000
_cell.length_b   1.000
_cell.length_c   1.000
_cell.angle_alpha   90.00
_cell.angle_beta   90.00
_cell.angle_gamma   90.00
#
_symmetry.space_group_name_H-M   'P 1'
#
loop_
_entity.id
_entity.type
_entity.pdbx_description
1 polymer ?
#
loop_
_entity_poly.entity_id
_entity_poly.type
_entity_poly.pdbx_seq_one_letter_code
_entity_poly.pdbx_strand_id
1 'polypeptide(L)'
;MRDGCFLYVSDRGLARWILTRRGYVAITFGHVIVFAIEPTPLLWRHELVHVEQYERYGLAFLPLYLLLYARHGYSAHPFEREAVIRSRLET
;
A
#
# COMPACT_ATOMS: atom_id res chain seq x y z
N MET A 1 10.75 -12.38 -5.79
CA MET A 1 9.76 -12.55 -4.70
C MET A 1 10.44 -12.16 -3.41
N ARG A 2 9.82 -11.30 -2.61
CA ARG A 2 10.28 -10.90 -1.27
C ARG A 2 9.12 -11.15 -0.32
N ASP A 3 9.33 -11.93 0.73
CA ASP A 3 8.30 -12.27 1.74
C ASP A 3 6.99 -12.83 1.14
N GLY A 4 7.10 -13.65 0.07
CA GLY A 4 5.94 -14.20 -0.64
C GLY A 4 5.22 -13.22 -1.58
N CYS A 5 5.65 -11.96 -1.62
CA CYS A 5 5.07 -10.93 -2.47
C CYS A 5 5.88 -10.70 -3.76
N PHE A 6 5.16 -10.38 -4.83
CA PHE A 6 5.71 -9.89 -6.09
C PHE A 6 5.91 -8.39 -6.01
N LEU A 7 7.17 -7.99 -5.90
CA LEU A 7 7.60 -6.61 -6.04
C LEU A 7 7.71 -6.27 -7.52
N TYR A 8 6.94 -5.28 -7.97
CA TYR A 8 7.09 -4.68 -9.31
C TYR A 8 7.46 -3.20 -9.16
N VAL A 9 8.70 -2.86 -9.47
CA VAL A 9 9.16 -1.48 -9.50
C VAL A 9 8.99 -0.96 -10.92
N SER A 10 8.09 0.00 -11.12
CA SER A 10 7.92 0.68 -12.41
C SER A 10 8.52 2.08 -12.32
N ASP A 11 9.79 2.18 -12.70
CA ASP A 11 10.53 3.44 -12.75
C ASP A 11 10.16 4.29 -13.98
N ARG A 12 9.47 3.72 -14.98
CA ARG A 12 9.00 4.41 -16.20
C ARG A 12 7.64 3.89 -16.69
N GLY A 13 6.76 4.79 -17.14
CA GLY A 13 5.53 4.45 -17.87
C GLY A 13 4.19 4.75 -17.16
N LEU A 14 3.10 4.23 -17.74
CA LEU A 14 1.70 4.47 -17.37
C LEU A 14 1.41 4.23 -15.88
N ALA A 15 2.10 3.27 -15.25
CA ALA A 15 1.96 2.96 -13.83
C ALA A 15 2.39 4.14 -12.94
N ARG A 16 3.56 4.75 -13.18
CA ARG A 16 3.98 5.97 -12.47
C ARG A 16 2.97 7.09 -12.68
N TRP A 17 2.45 7.27 -13.89
CA TRP A 17 1.47 8.32 -14.19
C TRP A 17 0.14 8.12 -13.46
N ILE A 18 -0.40 6.90 -13.44
CA ILE A 18 -1.63 6.55 -12.70
C ILE A 18 -1.42 6.73 -11.19
N LEU A 19 -0.30 6.25 -10.66
CA LEU A 19 0.05 6.36 -9.25
C LEU A 19 0.22 7.82 -8.81
N THR A 20 1.04 8.59 -9.54
CA THR A 20 1.27 10.01 -9.22
C THR A 20 0.05 10.91 -9.43
N ARG A 21 -0.82 10.63 -10.41
CA ARG A 21 -2.08 11.40 -10.55
C ARG A 21 -3.02 11.26 -9.36
N ARG A 22 -2.94 10.12 -8.67
CA ARG A 22 -3.77 9.80 -7.51
C ARG A 22 -3.06 10.06 -6.18
N GLY A 23 -1.80 10.49 -6.21
CA GLY A 23 -0.98 10.78 -5.03
C GLY A 23 -0.44 9.54 -4.31
N TYR A 24 -0.52 8.36 -4.94
CA TYR A 24 -0.04 7.11 -4.36
C TYR A 24 1.42 6.83 -4.76
N VAL A 25 2.24 6.40 -3.81
CA VAL A 25 3.66 6.04 -4.02
C VAL A 25 3.81 4.54 -4.31
N ALA A 26 2.85 3.74 -3.84
CA ALA A 26 2.73 2.31 -4.07
C ALA A 26 1.25 1.90 -4.17
N ILE A 27 0.99 0.74 -4.76
CA ILE A 27 -0.33 0.11 -4.75
C ILE A 27 -0.18 -1.38 -4.48
N THR A 28 -0.99 -1.86 -3.54
CA THR A 28 -1.01 -3.25 -3.11
C THR A 28 -2.26 -3.96 -3.65
N PHE A 29 -2.04 -5.03 -4.40
CA PHE A 29 -3.06 -5.92 -4.95
C PHE A 29 -2.82 -7.34 -4.45
N GLY A 30 -3.34 -7.65 -3.27
CA GLY A 30 -3.04 -8.92 -2.60
C GLY A 30 -1.53 -9.07 -2.43
N HIS A 31 -0.94 -10.06 -3.10
CA HIS A 31 0.49 -10.34 -3.04
C HIS A 31 1.33 -9.58 -4.07
N VAL A 32 0.71 -8.76 -4.92
CA VAL A 32 1.42 -7.96 -5.93
C VAL A 32 1.50 -6.52 -5.43
N ILE A 33 2.71 -6.06 -5.16
CA ILE A 33 2.97 -4.70 -4.70
C ILE A 33 3.72 -3.97 -5.80
N VAL A 34 3.11 -2.92 -6.33
CA VAL A 34 3.70 -2.07 -7.36
C VAL A 34 4.22 -0.79 -6.73
N PHE A 35 5.51 -0.52 -6.86
CA PHE A 35 6.14 0.72 -6.38
C PHE A 35 6.54 1.63 -7.55
N ALA A 36 6.38 2.93 -7.35
CA ALA A 36 6.86 3.95 -8.29
C ALA A 36 8.35 4.28 -8.11
N ILE A 37 8.94 3.95 -6.96
CA ILE A 37 10.34 4.16 -6.59
C ILE A 37 10.85 2.97 -5.76
N GLU A 38 12.16 2.80 -5.67
CA GLU A 38 12.74 1.74 -4.82
C GLU A 38 12.28 1.90 -3.36
N PRO A 39 11.65 0.87 -2.75
CA PRO A 39 11.09 0.99 -1.41
C PRO A 39 12.17 0.96 -0.34
N THR A 40 12.06 1.88 0.62
CA THR A 40 12.83 1.78 1.86
C THR A 40 12.33 0.60 2.71
N PRO A 41 13.13 0.06 3.65
CA PRO A 41 12.69 -1.04 4.51
C PRO A 41 11.41 -0.72 5.30
N LEU A 42 11.26 0.54 5.72
CA LEU A 42 10.06 1.02 6.42
C LEU A 42 8.83 1.01 5.49
N LEU A 43 8.99 1.51 4.25
CA LEU A 43 7.91 1.52 3.26
C LEU A 43 7.52 0.10 2.85
N TRP A 44 8.48 -0.81 2.75
CA TRP A 44 8.20 -2.22 2.49
C TRP A 44 7.31 -2.84 3.56
N ARG A 45 7.64 -2.65 4.85
CA ARG A 45 6.82 -3.15 5.96
C ARG A 45 5.44 -2.50 5.99
N HIS A 46 5.35 -1.23 5.61
CA HIS A 46 4.08 -0.54 5.49
C HIS A 46 3.17 -1.22 4.44
N GLU A 47 3.69 -1.53 3.26
CA GLU A 47 2.93 -2.24 2.23
C GLU A 47 2.59 -3.68 2.63
N LEU A 48 3.45 -4.38 3.37
CA LEU A 48 3.13 -5.72 3.90
C LEU A 48 1.89 -5.69 4.81
N VAL A 49 1.71 -4.65 5.61
CA VAL A 49 0.49 -4.49 6.41
C VAL A 49 -0.74 -4.31 5.51
N HIS A 50 -0.60 -3.63 4.37
CA HIS A 50 -1.68 -3.57 3.38
C HIS A 50 -1.95 -4.91 2.71
N VAL A 51 -0.94 -5.75 2.50
CA VAL A 51 -1.14 -7.15 2.04
C VAL A 51 -1.97 -7.91 3.06
N GLU A 52 -1.60 -7.87 4.34
CA GLU A 52 -2.37 -8.55 5.39
C GLU A 52 -3.80 -8.01 5.54
N GLN A 53 -3.99 -6.70 5.40
CA GLN A 53 -5.33 -6.10 5.36
C GLN A 53 -6.11 -6.61 4.14
N TYR A 54 -5.46 -6.70 2.98
CA TYR A 54 -6.06 -7.26 1.78
C TYR A 54 -6.43 -8.74 1.95
N GLU A 55 -5.62 -9.54 2.63
CA GLU A 55 -5.95 -10.93 2.93
C GLU A 55 -7.13 -11.03 3.91
N ARG A 56 -7.18 -10.14 4.91
CA ARG A 56 -8.26 -10.11 5.90
C ARG A 56 -9.61 -9.67 5.32
N TYR A 57 -9.61 -8.67 4.44
CA TYR A 57 -10.83 -8.09 3.87
C TYR A 57 -11.12 -8.54 2.44
N GLY A 58 -10.19 -9.23 1.79
CA GLY A 58 -10.27 -9.63 0.38
C GLY A 58 -10.48 -8.44 -0.56
N LEU A 59 -11.25 -8.65 -1.61
CA LEU A 59 -11.63 -7.61 -2.58
C LEU A 59 -12.38 -6.42 -1.95
N ALA A 60 -12.96 -6.58 -0.75
CA ALA A 60 -13.63 -5.49 -0.05
C ALA A 60 -12.67 -4.46 0.55
N PHE A 61 -11.36 -4.75 0.60
CA PHE A 61 -10.35 -3.79 1.06
C PHE A 61 -10.36 -2.50 0.23
N LEU A 62 -10.39 -2.61 -1.11
CA LEU A 62 -10.35 -1.46 -2.01
C LEU A 62 -11.53 -0.48 -1.82
N PRO A 63 -12.81 -0.92 -1.84
CA PRO A 63 -13.91 0.00 -1.60
C PRO A 63 -13.92 0.54 -0.17
N LEU A 64 -13.49 -0.24 0.83
CA LEU A 64 -13.43 0.22 2.21
C LEU A 64 -12.34 1.28 2.42
N TYR A 65 -11.18 1.10 1.77
CA TYR A 65 -10.10 2.08 1.74
C TYR A 65 -10.59 3.39 1.08
N LEU A 66 -11.20 3.32 -0.11
CA LEU A 66 -11.70 4.51 -0.78
C LEU A 66 -12.79 5.23 0.02
N LEU A 67 -13.69 4.49 0.68
CA LEU A 67 -14.73 5.05 1.53
C LEU A 67 -14.15 5.78 2.75
N LEU A 68 -13.19 5.15 3.43
CA LEU A 68 -12.53 5.74 4.59
C LEU A 68 -11.65 6.92 4.20
N TYR A 69 -10.95 6.84 3.07
CA TYR A 69 -10.18 7.93 2.49
C TYR A 69 -11.08 9.13 2.16
N ALA A 70 -12.23 8.91 1.52
CA ALA A 70 -13.17 9.99 1.22
C ALA A 70 -13.77 10.63 2.48
N ARG A 71 -13.97 9.84 3.54
CA ARG A 71 -14.59 10.28 4.80
C ARG A 71 -13.64 10.98 5.76
N HIS A 72 -12.40 10.51 5.84
CA HIS A 72 -11.42 10.94 6.86
C HIS A 72 -10.18 11.60 6.26
N GLY A 73 -10.00 11.55 4.94
CA GLY A 73 -8.74 11.91 4.29
C GLY A 73 -7.62 10.92 4.59
N TYR A 74 -6.43 11.19 4.04
CA TYR A 74 -5.27 10.31 4.17
C TYR A 74 -4.75 10.24 5.63
N SER A 75 -4.59 11.39 6.29
CA SER A 75 -3.93 11.47 7.61
C SER A 75 -4.70 10.79 8.76
N ALA A 76 -6.02 10.68 8.65
CA ALA A 76 -6.87 10.05 9.66
C ALA A 76 -7.39 8.66 9.23
N HIS A 77 -6.88 8.11 8.13
CA HIS A 77 -7.32 6.82 7.62
C HIS A 77 -6.90 5.68 8.58
N PRO A 78 -7.85 4.85 9.08
CA PRO A 78 -7.53 3.77 10.03
C PRO A 78 -6.50 2.77 9.51
N PHE A 79 -6.61 2.35 8.25
CA PHE A 79 -5.67 1.43 7.61
C PHE A 79 -4.26 2.00 7.47
N GLU A 80 -4.12 3.27 7.07
CA GLU A 80 -2.83 3.96 7.01
C GLU A 80 -2.19 4.06 8.41
N ARG A 81 -3.00 4.38 9.43
CA ARG A 81 -2.51 4.46 10.81
C ARG A 81 -2.01 3.10 11.31
N GLU A 82 -2.75 2.03 11.04
CA GLU A 82 -2.32 0.67 11.38
C GLU A 82 -1.01 0.32 10.67
N ALA A 83 -0.90 0.60 9.36
CA ALA A 83 0.30 0.33 8.58
C ALA A 83 1.51 1.15 9.06
N VAL A 84 1.33 2.42 9.43
CA VAL A 84 2.39 3.25 10.04
C VAL A 84 2.81 2.74 11.41
N ILE A 85 1.87 2.31 12.25
CA ILE A 85 2.19 1.80 13.60
C ILE A 85 2.95 0.49 13.48
N ARG A 86 2.44 -0.48 12.71
CA ARG A 86 3.03 -1.81 12.59
C ARG A 86 4.39 -1.81 11.88
N SER A 87 4.54 -1.00 10.82
CA SER A 87 5.83 -0.87 10.13
C SER A 87 6.98 -0.37 11.04
N ARG A 88 6.64 0.34 12.12
CA ARG A 88 7.60 0.84 13.12
C ARG A 88 7.79 -0.09 14.31
N LEU A 89 6.83 -0.96 14.62
CA LEU A 89 6.88 -1.87 15.78
C LEU A 89 7.69 -3.14 15.52
N GLU A 90 7.77 -3.59 14.27
CA GLU A 90 8.59 -4.73 13.88
C GLU A 90 10.08 -4.31 13.82
N THR A 91 10.72 -4.07 14.97
CA THR A 91 12.17 -3.80 15.06
C THR A 91 12.94 -5.09 15.24
#